data_AF-A0A0J6YI20-F1
#
_entry.id   AF-A0A0J6YI20-F1
#
_cell.length_a   1.000
_cell.length_b   1.000
_cell.length_c   1.000
_cell.angle_alpha   90.00
_cell.angle_beta   90.00
_cell.angle_gamma   90.00
#
_symmetry.space_group_name_H-M   'P 1'
#
loop_
_entity.id
_entity.type
_entity.pdbx_description
1 polymer ?
#
loop_
_entity_poly.entity_id
_entity_poly.type
_entity_poly.pdbx_seq_one_letter_code
_entity_poly.pdbx_strand_id
1 'polypeptide(L)'
;MITHHRWQLSLVTCAAGASLALGLGAGTAAADTGGTDSAHSASQSTERASTAKDRRDARRADRAAKQTERASDRAERRAERAAARKTSDDSATETKPLRQNNSRPTSADDSAPSEPSNGPLANALATLTGAASRPTAVRTPPATVPSVDVDQYLGTWYEVGSVKQFFSVGLVNTTAEYSLNDDGTIKVVNSGNYFFDKGPKSTINGTASPVDDTNAKLNVTFFGPPSNKAPGNYWIVDLGDDYEYAIVTDPTGRSGFILSRDPVVTPDEYQALKAQAKASGVRGIITKTRQPGARQATEMTTATALF
;
A
#
# COMPACT_ATOMS: atom_id res chain seq x y z
N MET A 1 -10.23 -42.95 -7.28
CA MET A 1 -10.92 -42.52 -6.04
C MET A 1 -10.94 -41.01 -6.01
N ILE A 2 -12.08 -40.39 -5.69
CA ILE A 2 -12.22 -38.93 -5.56
C ILE A 2 -12.91 -38.68 -4.21
N THR A 3 -12.28 -37.89 -3.34
CA THR A 3 -12.73 -37.70 -1.94
C THR A 3 -13.22 -36.27 -1.76
N HIS A 4 -14.54 -36.07 -1.74
CA HIS A 4 -15.13 -34.75 -1.49
C HIS A 4 -15.12 -34.42 0.02
N HIS A 5 -14.28 -33.48 0.45
CA HIS A 5 -14.43 -32.86 1.76
C HIS A 5 -15.43 -31.70 1.72
N ARG A 6 -16.58 -31.91 2.35
CA ARG A 6 -17.61 -30.88 2.57
C ARG A 6 -17.19 -30.01 3.76
N TRP A 7 -17.05 -28.70 3.54
CA TRP A 7 -16.99 -27.73 4.63
C TRP A 7 -18.40 -27.27 4.99
N GLN A 8 -18.74 -27.30 6.29
CA GLN A 8 -20.04 -26.86 6.78
C GLN A 8 -20.02 -25.35 7.05
N LEU A 9 -21.08 -24.64 6.65
CA LEU A 9 -21.33 -23.28 7.10
C LEU A 9 -22.04 -23.32 8.46
N SER A 10 -21.45 -22.69 9.47
CA SER A 10 -22.15 -22.31 10.70
C SER A 10 -22.46 -20.81 10.63
N LEU A 11 -23.73 -20.48 10.37
CA LEU A 11 -24.25 -19.12 10.51
C LEU A 11 -24.37 -18.78 12.00
N VAL A 12 -23.73 -17.70 12.44
CA VAL A 12 -23.96 -17.11 13.78
C VAL A 12 -24.81 -15.87 13.61
N THR A 13 -26.11 -16.00 13.91
CA THR A 13 -27.07 -14.89 13.89
C THR A 13 -27.00 -14.14 15.22
N CYS A 14 -26.44 -12.93 15.24
CA CYS A 14 -26.63 -12.02 16.38
C CYS A 14 -27.93 -11.24 16.22
N ALA A 15 -28.93 -11.57 17.04
CA ALA A 15 -30.17 -10.81 17.14
C ALA A 15 -29.94 -9.49 17.91
N ALA A 16 -30.63 -8.43 17.51
CA ALA A 16 -30.70 -7.20 18.27
C ALA A 16 -31.86 -7.25 19.29
N GLY A 17 -31.67 -6.68 20.48
CA GLY A 17 -32.71 -6.55 21.49
C GLY A 17 -32.34 -5.47 22.51
N ALA A 18 -33.13 -4.40 22.59
CA ALA A 18 -32.91 -3.28 23.50
C ALA A 18 -34.25 -2.76 24.05
N SER A 19 -34.49 -2.95 25.35
CA SER A 19 -35.60 -2.46 26.18
C SER A 19 -35.51 -3.17 27.55
N LEU A 20 -36.04 -2.67 28.67
CA LEU A 20 -36.26 -1.30 29.16
C LEU A 20 -36.32 -1.40 30.71
N ALA A 21 -36.26 -0.29 31.46
CA ALA A 21 -36.11 -0.33 32.92
C ALA A 21 -37.41 -0.55 33.71
N LEU A 22 -37.31 -1.29 34.83
CA LEU A 22 -38.12 -1.32 36.06
C LEU A 22 -37.39 -2.30 37.03
N GLY A 23 -37.44 -2.20 38.37
CA GLY A 23 -37.96 -1.17 39.26
C GLY A 23 -38.17 -1.70 40.68
N LEU A 24 -37.59 -1.03 41.70
CA LEU A 24 -37.72 -1.28 43.16
C LEU A 24 -37.09 -2.56 43.74
N GLY A 25 -36.62 -2.45 45.00
CA GLY A 25 -36.01 -3.53 45.79
C GLY A 25 -35.13 -2.97 46.91
N ALA A 26 -35.71 -2.68 48.08
CA ALA A 26 -34.99 -2.08 49.21
C ALA A 26 -34.53 -3.13 50.24
N GLY A 27 -33.36 -2.91 50.84
CA GLY A 27 -32.83 -3.70 51.95
C GLY A 27 -31.80 -2.88 52.74
N THR A 28 -31.83 -2.96 54.06
CA THR A 28 -31.03 -2.14 54.99
C THR A 28 -30.25 -3.01 55.98
N ALA A 29 -29.32 -2.38 56.71
CA ALA A 29 -28.37 -2.94 57.70
C ALA A 29 -27.21 -3.77 57.07
N ALA A 30 -25.99 -3.77 57.63
CA ALA A 30 -25.43 -3.02 58.76
C ALA A 30 -23.99 -2.56 58.44
N ALA A 31 -23.39 -1.75 59.33
CA ALA A 31 -22.04 -1.19 59.12
C ALA A 31 -20.92 -2.08 59.65
N ASP A 32 -19.73 -1.94 59.04
CA ASP A 32 -18.42 -2.25 59.65
C ASP A 32 -17.40 -1.18 59.20
N THR A 33 -16.30 -1.02 59.94
CA THR A 33 -15.40 0.14 59.84
C THR A 33 -14.18 -0.08 58.95
N GLY A 34 -14.00 0.76 57.91
CA GLY A 34 -12.82 0.71 57.04
C GLY A 34 -12.83 1.76 55.91
N GLY A 35 -13.04 3.04 56.25
CA GLY A 35 -13.59 4.05 55.33
C GLY A 35 -12.76 5.31 55.02
N THR A 36 -11.43 5.31 55.10
CA THR A 36 -10.59 6.51 54.82
C THR A 36 -9.64 6.35 53.63
N ASP A 37 -8.92 5.23 53.57
CA ASP A 37 -7.70 5.13 52.76
C ASP A 37 -8.02 4.84 51.29
N SER A 38 -9.01 3.97 51.04
CA SER A 38 -9.51 3.65 49.69
C SER A 38 -10.06 4.89 48.97
N ALA A 39 -10.67 5.83 49.68
CA ALA A 39 -11.22 7.06 49.10
C ALA A 39 -10.11 8.03 48.65
N HIS A 40 -9.04 8.17 49.44
CA HIS A 40 -7.86 8.95 49.04
C HIS A 40 -7.11 8.28 47.88
N SER A 41 -6.92 6.96 47.93
CA SER A 41 -6.26 6.18 46.87
C SER A 41 -7.02 6.28 45.54
N ALA A 42 -8.35 6.14 45.55
CA ALA A 42 -9.20 6.30 44.37
C ALA A 42 -9.12 7.72 43.78
N SER A 43 -9.20 8.75 44.63
CA SER A 43 -9.14 10.16 44.21
C SER A 43 -7.78 10.53 43.59
N GLN A 44 -6.67 10.11 44.20
CA GLN A 44 -5.34 10.32 43.61
C GLN A 44 -5.14 9.53 42.32
N SER A 45 -5.80 8.37 42.17
CA SER A 45 -5.72 7.56 40.95
C SER A 45 -6.49 8.19 39.79
N THR A 46 -7.68 8.75 40.03
CA THR A 46 -8.45 9.45 38.98
C THR A 46 -7.80 10.77 38.57
N GLU A 47 -7.21 11.51 39.51
CA GLU A 47 -6.49 12.77 39.24
C GLU A 47 -5.17 12.53 38.48
N ARG A 48 -4.46 11.43 38.77
CA ARG A 48 -3.33 10.98 37.93
C ARG A 48 -3.77 10.50 36.55
N ALA A 49 -4.96 9.89 36.43
CA ALA A 49 -5.50 9.44 35.15
C ALA A 49 -5.96 10.59 34.24
N SER A 50 -6.62 11.62 34.80
CA SER A 50 -7.01 12.82 34.05
C SER A 50 -5.78 13.58 33.56
N THR A 51 -4.85 13.94 34.45
CA THR A 51 -3.62 14.64 34.05
C THR A 51 -2.75 13.85 33.06
N ALA A 52 -2.76 12.51 33.10
CA ALA A 52 -2.11 11.67 32.09
C ALA A 52 -2.88 11.60 30.75
N LYS A 53 -4.22 11.75 30.75
CA LYS A 53 -5.02 11.89 29.53
C LYS A 53 -4.80 13.26 28.90
N ASP A 54 -4.87 14.33 29.68
CA ASP A 54 -4.80 15.70 29.17
C ASP A 54 -3.40 16.01 28.59
N ARG A 55 -2.33 15.45 29.19
CA ARG A 55 -0.98 15.44 28.61
C ARG A 55 -0.86 14.68 27.28
N ARG A 56 -1.71 13.69 27.02
CA ARG A 56 -1.76 12.97 25.73
C ARG A 56 -2.57 13.75 24.70
N ASP A 57 -3.69 14.33 25.09
CA ASP A 57 -4.50 15.18 24.20
C ASP A 57 -3.73 16.45 23.79
N ALA A 58 -3.00 17.09 24.71
CA ALA A 58 -2.10 18.21 24.39
C ALA A 58 -0.97 17.81 23.42
N ARG A 59 -0.33 16.64 23.61
CA ARG A 59 0.68 16.10 22.67
C ARG A 59 0.07 15.75 21.30
N ARG A 60 -1.21 15.37 21.25
CA ARG A 60 -1.94 15.11 20.00
C ARG A 60 -2.25 16.42 19.27
N ALA A 61 -2.63 17.48 19.99
CA ALA A 61 -2.83 18.82 19.43
C ALA A 61 -1.52 19.43 18.88
N ASP A 62 -0.41 19.33 19.64
CA ASP A 62 0.92 19.76 19.19
C ASP A 62 1.37 19.04 17.91
N ARG A 63 1.16 17.72 17.83
CA ARG A 63 1.42 16.94 16.61
C ARG A 63 0.52 17.35 15.44
N ALA A 64 -0.76 17.61 15.68
CA ALA A 64 -1.69 18.05 14.64
C ALA A 64 -1.32 19.44 14.08
N ALA A 65 -0.96 20.39 14.95
CA ALA A 65 -0.50 21.72 14.54
C ALA A 65 0.77 21.63 13.66
N LYS A 66 1.76 20.85 14.10
CA LYS A 66 2.99 20.59 13.33
C LYS A 66 2.74 19.81 12.04
N GLN A 67 1.71 18.96 11.98
CA GLN A 67 1.28 18.30 10.75
C GLN A 67 0.66 19.30 9.76
N THR A 68 -0.16 20.26 10.22
CA THR A 68 -0.71 21.32 9.35
C THR A 68 0.36 22.29 8.85
N GLU A 69 1.29 22.71 9.70
CA GLU A 69 2.45 23.55 9.33
C GLU A 69 3.31 22.86 8.26
N ARG A 70 3.66 21.58 8.49
CA ARG A 70 4.36 20.73 7.51
C ARG A 70 3.55 20.41 6.24
N ALA A 71 2.25 20.65 6.21
CA ALA A 71 1.43 20.47 5.00
C ALA A 71 1.51 21.69 4.09
N SER A 72 1.45 22.92 4.63
CA SER A 72 1.74 24.16 3.90
C SER A 72 3.15 24.14 3.29
N ASP A 73 4.16 23.85 4.12
CA ASP A 73 5.56 23.66 3.73
C ASP A 73 5.77 22.74 2.51
N ARG A 74 5.01 21.63 2.46
CA ARG A 74 5.11 20.63 1.39
C ARG A 74 4.30 21.00 0.15
N ALA A 75 3.22 21.78 0.30
CA ALA A 75 2.53 22.39 -0.84
C ALA A 75 3.42 23.44 -1.53
N GLU A 76 4.13 24.27 -0.77
CA GLU A 76 5.05 25.30 -1.28
C GLU A 76 6.25 24.66 -2.01
N ARG A 77 6.99 23.75 -1.37
CA ARG A 77 8.13 23.05 -2.00
C ARG A 77 7.73 22.18 -3.21
N ARG A 78 6.46 21.77 -3.30
CA ARG A 78 5.89 21.11 -4.49
C ARG A 78 5.62 22.09 -5.63
N ALA A 79 5.13 23.30 -5.33
CA ALA A 79 4.94 24.36 -6.31
C ALA A 79 6.27 24.83 -6.91
N GLU A 80 7.30 25.02 -6.08
CA GLU A 80 8.67 25.37 -6.53
C GLU A 80 9.23 24.32 -7.51
N ARG A 81 9.15 23.03 -7.16
CA ARG A 81 9.63 21.94 -8.02
C ARG A 81 8.83 21.82 -9.33
N ALA A 82 7.53 22.11 -9.30
CA ALA A 82 6.71 22.14 -10.51
C ALA A 82 7.09 23.31 -11.44
N ALA A 83 7.37 24.50 -10.88
CA ALA A 83 7.84 25.66 -11.63
C ALA A 83 9.23 25.41 -12.25
N ALA A 84 10.18 24.90 -11.46
CA ALA A 84 11.55 24.60 -11.93
C ALA A 84 11.56 23.57 -13.09
N ARG A 85 10.67 22.57 -13.04
CA ARG A 85 10.53 21.59 -14.12
C ARG A 85 9.98 22.20 -15.41
N LYS A 86 9.05 23.16 -15.30
CA LYS A 86 8.53 23.87 -16.48
C LYS A 86 9.64 24.66 -17.18
N THR A 87 10.48 25.36 -16.42
CA THR A 87 11.63 26.11 -16.98
C THR A 87 12.69 25.23 -17.63
N SER A 88 12.82 23.95 -17.26
CA SER A 88 13.72 23.03 -17.97
C SER A 88 13.15 22.54 -19.30
N ASP A 89 11.85 22.24 -19.39
CA ASP A 89 11.25 21.71 -20.62
C ASP A 89 11.21 22.79 -21.75
N ASP A 90 10.93 24.05 -21.41
CA ASP A 90 11.00 25.17 -22.37
C ASP A 90 12.42 25.36 -22.97
N SER A 91 13.48 24.98 -22.23
CA SER A 91 14.87 25.09 -22.69
C SER A 91 15.34 23.97 -23.64
N ALA A 92 14.57 22.88 -23.76
CA ALA A 92 14.98 21.67 -24.48
C ALA A 92 14.65 21.68 -25.98
N THR A 93 14.06 22.76 -26.51
CA THR A 93 13.36 22.77 -27.81
C THR A 93 14.04 23.62 -28.88
N GLU A 94 15.38 23.67 -28.93
CA GLU A 94 16.07 24.32 -30.06
C GLU A 94 17.32 23.58 -30.59
N THR A 95 17.47 23.62 -31.92
CA THR A 95 18.61 23.16 -32.74
C THR A 95 18.95 21.65 -32.78
N LYS A 96 18.56 21.00 -33.88
CA LYS A 96 19.28 19.86 -34.45
C LYS A 96 19.22 19.93 -35.99
N PRO A 97 20.34 20.17 -36.71
CA PRO A 97 20.31 20.38 -38.16
C PRO A 97 20.10 19.08 -38.95
N LEU A 98 19.39 19.17 -40.08
CA LEU A 98 19.25 18.08 -41.04
C LEU A 98 20.56 17.84 -41.79
N ARG A 99 20.99 16.58 -41.89
CA ARG A 99 22.09 16.17 -42.77
C ARG A 99 21.54 15.87 -44.17
N GLN A 100 21.86 16.73 -45.13
CA GLN A 100 21.41 16.59 -46.52
C GLN A 100 22.03 15.35 -47.21
N ASN A 101 21.35 14.87 -48.24
CA ASN A 101 21.74 13.74 -49.10
C ASN A 101 22.00 14.27 -50.52
N ASN A 102 23.03 13.78 -51.21
CA ASN A 102 23.41 14.29 -52.54
C ASN A 102 24.11 13.21 -53.39
N SER A 103 23.96 13.25 -54.72
CA SER A 103 24.16 12.08 -55.59
C SER A 103 25.01 12.33 -56.86
N ARG A 104 26.08 11.51 -57.03
CA ARG A 104 26.76 11.15 -58.32
C ARG A 104 27.46 12.32 -59.08
N PRO A 105 28.16 12.11 -60.23
CA PRO A 105 28.35 10.89 -61.07
C PRO A 105 29.81 10.50 -61.46
N THR A 106 29.94 9.48 -62.33
CA THR A 106 31.12 9.04 -63.14
C THR A 106 32.34 8.46 -62.38
N SER A 107 33.18 7.57 -62.93
CA SER A 107 33.45 7.20 -64.35
C SER A 107 33.44 5.67 -64.63
N ALA A 108 33.87 5.27 -65.85
CA ALA A 108 33.99 3.89 -66.34
C ALA A 108 35.18 3.10 -65.69
N ASP A 109 35.49 1.83 -65.97
CA ASP A 109 35.17 0.90 -67.08
C ASP A 109 35.40 -0.58 -66.58
N ASP A 110 35.35 -1.73 -67.28
CA ASP A 110 35.12 -2.20 -68.67
C ASP A 110 34.74 -3.73 -68.64
N SER A 111 34.47 -4.36 -69.80
CA SER A 111 34.58 -5.81 -70.14
C SER A 111 33.51 -6.83 -69.72
N ALA A 112 32.93 -7.48 -70.75
CA ALA A 112 32.21 -8.78 -70.76
C ALA A 112 32.99 -9.75 -71.70
N PRO A 113 32.58 -11.00 -72.09
CA PRO A 113 31.28 -11.72 -72.05
C PRO A 113 31.38 -13.07 -71.26
N SER A 114 30.55 -14.14 -71.34
CA SER A 114 29.47 -14.59 -72.26
C SER A 114 28.45 -15.57 -71.61
N GLU A 115 27.35 -15.85 -72.32
CA GLU A 115 26.20 -16.75 -72.00
C GLU A 115 26.49 -18.28 -72.20
N PRO A 116 25.49 -19.23 -72.15
CA PRO A 116 24.40 -19.54 -71.17
C PRO A 116 24.30 -21.06 -70.78
N SER A 117 23.17 -21.49 -70.15
CA SER A 117 22.44 -22.78 -70.34
C SER A 117 22.28 -23.80 -69.16
N ASN A 118 21.08 -23.79 -68.56
CA ASN A 118 20.20 -24.94 -68.22
C ASN A 118 20.69 -26.26 -67.54
N GLY A 119 20.71 -26.28 -66.19
CA GLY A 119 20.24 -27.40 -65.31
C GLY A 119 21.02 -28.74 -65.26
N PRO A 120 20.54 -29.76 -64.51
CA PRO A 120 19.48 -29.76 -63.47
C PRO A 120 19.88 -30.48 -62.14
N LEU A 121 18.98 -30.47 -61.14
CA LEU A 121 18.90 -31.35 -59.94
C LEU A 121 20.12 -31.48 -58.99
N ALA A 122 19.98 -30.94 -57.77
CA ALA A 122 20.73 -31.36 -56.58
C ALA A 122 19.82 -31.36 -55.33
N ASN A 123 19.95 -32.37 -54.46
CA ASN A 123 19.12 -32.52 -53.25
C ASN A 123 19.53 -31.55 -52.14
N ALA A 124 18.56 -30.89 -51.51
CA ALA A 124 18.75 -30.07 -50.30
C ALA A 124 17.55 -30.21 -49.33
N LEU A 125 17.32 -31.41 -48.80
CA LEU A 125 16.26 -31.67 -47.82
C LEU A 125 16.66 -31.16 -46.41
N ALA A 126 16.70 -29.85 -46.23
CA ALA A 126 17.16 -29.18 -45.01
C ALA A 126 16.00 -28.92 -44.01
N THR A 127 15.39 -29.98 -43.49
CA THR A 127 14.35 -29.87 -42.43
C THR A 127 14.97 -29.55 -41.06
N LEU A 128 15.44 -28.32 -40.88
CA LEU A 128 15.81 -27.78 -39.56
C LEU A 128 14.56 -27.23 -38.86
N THR A 129 13.86 -28.11 -38.15
CA THR A 129 12.81 -27.75 -37.18
C THR A 129 13.42 -27.08 -35.95
N GLY A 130 13.90 -25.85 -36.15
CA GLY A 130 14.43 -24.97 -35.11
C GLY A 130 13.35 -24.53 -34.13
N ALA A 131 12.94 -25.43 -33.24
CA ALA A 131 12.08 -25.13 -32.11
C ALA A 131 12.83 -24.19 -31.16
N ALA A 132 12.71 -22.88 -31.39
CA ALA A 132 13.36 -21.86 -30.61
C ALA A 132 12.80 -21.85 -29.18
N SER A 133 13.49 -22.57 -28.28
CA SER A 133 13.27 -22.56 -26.84
C SER A 133 13.42 -21.13 -26.32
N ARG A 134 12.32 -20.38 -26.30
CA ARG A 134 12.28 -19.02 -25.73
C ARG A 134 12.82 -19.12 -24.31
N PRO A 135 13.91 -18.41 -23.96
CA PRO A 135 14.43 -18.47 -22.60
C PRO A 135 13.32 -18.03 -21.65
N THR A 136 12.96 -18.91 -20.71
CA THR A 136 12.02 -18.61 -19.65
C THR A 136 12.62 -17.54 -18.77
N ALA A 137 12.25 -16.27 -19.05
CA ALA A 137 12.82 -15.11 -18.39
C ALA A 137 12.75 -15.28 -16.86
N VAL A 138 13.91 -15.46 -16.24
CA VAL A 138 14.04 -15.63 -14.80
C VAL A 138 13.62 -14.32 -14.15
N ARG A 139 12.38 -14.28 -13.66
CA ARG A 139 11.77 -13.08 -13.09
C ARG A 139 12.44 -12.77 -11.75
N THR A 140 13.43 -11.88 -11.77
CA THR A 140 14.05 -11.29 -10.57
C THR A 140 12.97 -10.85 -9.57
N PRO A 141 13.15 -11.10 -8.26
CA PRO A 141 12.30 -10.51 -7.23
C PRO A 141 12.29 -8.97 -7.32
N PRO A 142 11.28 -8.30 -6.75
CA PRO A 142 11.34 -6.85 -6.52
C PRO A 142 12.57 -6.48 -5.66
N ALA A 143 13.10 -5.27 -5.84
CA ALA A 143 14.03 -4.70 -4.86
C ALA A 143 13.23 -4.11 -3.69
N THR A 144 13.73 -4.25 -2.46
CA THR A 144 13.17 -3.53 -1.31
C THR A 144 13.88 -2.21 -1.08
N VAL A 145 13.28 -1.31 -0.31
CA VAL A 145 14.00 -0.15 0.23
C VAL A 145 15.21 -0.61 1.08
N PRO A 146 16.28 0.21 1.22
CA PRO A 146 17.52 -0.25 1.87
C PRO A 146 17.36 -0.58 3.35
N SER A 147 16.51 0.18 4.05
CA SER A 147 16.13 -0.04 5.45
C SER A 147 14.81 0.67 5.76
N VAL A 148 14.18 0.29 6.88
CA VAL A 148 12.96 0.90 7.43
C VAL A 148 13.15 1.16 8.92
N ASP A 149 12.89 2.40 9.32
CA ASP A 149 12.73 2.79 10.72
C ASP A 149 11.36 2.30 11.20
N VAL A 150 11.37 1.36 12.14
CA VAL A 150 10.15 0.73 12.65
C VAL A 150 9.27 1.74 13.38
N ASP A 151 9.85 2.61 14.21
CA ASP A 151 9.11 3.61 14.99
C ASP A 151 8.41 4.63 14.11
N GLN A 152 9.03 5.03 12.99
CA GLN A 152 8.41 5.88 11.98
C GLN A 152 7.40 5.12 11.09
N TYR A 153 7.45 3.78 11.02
CA TYR A 153 6.47 2.95 10.32
C TYR A 153 5.23 2.61 11.17
N LEU A 154 5.31 2.71 12.51
CA LEU A 154 4.19 2.42 13.43
C LEU A 154 2.96 3.34 13.22
N GLY A 155 1.86 2.98 13.85
CA GLY A 155 0.57 3.67 13.78
C GLY A 155 -0.28 3.26 12.58
N THR A 156 -1.28 4.07 12.26
CA THR A 156 -2.27 3.78 11.23
C THR A 156 -1.78 4.12 9.83
N TRP A 157 -2.15 3.27 8.87
CA TRP A 157 -2.06 3.48 7.43
C TRP A 157 -3.41 3.19 6.78
N TYR A 158 -3.75 3.95 5.74
CA TYR A 158 -4.94 3.73 4.90
C TYR A 158 -4.54 2.99 3.63
N GLU A 159 -5.22 1.88 3.32
CA GLU A 159 -5.07 1.22 2.02
C GLU A 159 -5.79 2.07 0.97
N VAL A 160 -5.04 2.83 0.17
CA VAL A 160 -5.60 3.67 -0.91
C VAL A 160 -5.71 2.90 -2.22
N GLY A 161 -4.98 1.79 -2.37
CA GLY A 161 -5.21 0.80 -3.42
C GLY A 161 -4.55 -0.54 -3.14
N SER A 162 -5.10 -1.60 -3.72
CA SER A 162 -4.57 -2.96 -3.58
C SER A 162 -4.81 -3.83 -4.80
N VAL A 163 -3.94 -4.83 -4.96
CA VAL A 163 -4.23 -6.03 -5.76
C VAL A 163 -5.20 -6.88 -4.95
N LYS A 164 -6.50 -6.71 -5.20
CA LYS A 164 -7.57 -7.31 -4.38
C LYS A 164 -7.42 -8.83 -4.30
N GLN A 165 -7.36 -9.29 -3.05
CA GLN A 165 -7.44 -10.71 -2.72
C GLN A 165 -8.90 -11.08 -2.54
N PHE A 166 -9.24 -12.36 -2.71
CA PHE A 166 -10.63 -12.83 -2.61
C PHE A 166 -11.30 -12.46 -1.28
N PHE A 167 -10.53 -12.40 -0.18
CA PHE A 167 -11.01 -12.02 1.15
C PHE A 167 -11.21 -10.51 1.37
N SER A 168 -10.62 -9.64 0.52
CA SER A 168 -10.79 -8.18 0.59
C SER A 168 -11.76 -7.62 -0.45
N VAL A 169 -12.45 -8.50 -1.20
CA VAL A 169 -13.56 -8.11 -2.08
C VAL A 169 -14.69 -7.51 -1.25
N GLY A 170 -15.15 -6.33 -1.67
CA GLY A 170 -16.22 -5.60 -0.99
C GLY A 170 -15.79 -4.78 0.24
N LEU A 171 -14.54 -4.84 0.69
CA LEU A 171 -14.07 -3.95 1.76
C LEU A 171 -13.81 -2.53 1.25
N VAL A 172 -14.21 -1.56 2.07
CA VAL A 172 -13.93 -0.13 1.97
C VAL A 172 -13.44 0.39 3.33
N ASN A 173 -12.90 1.60 3.35
CA ASN A 173 -12.32 2.24 4.54
C ASN A 173 -11.19 1.41 5.17
N THR A 174 -10.46 0.65 4.35
CA THR A 174 -9.50 -0.34 4.82
C THR A 174 -8.27 0.34 5.45
N THR A 175 -7.92 -0.07 6.66
CA THR A 175 -6.74 0.40 7.41
C THR A 175 -5.87 -0.76 7.85
N ALA A 176 -4.58 -0.51 8.00
CA ALA A 176 -3.65 -1.33 8.76
C ALA A 176 -3.07 -0.48 9.91
N GLU A 177 -3.10 -0.97 11.13
CA GLU A 177 -2.51 -0.32 12.30
C GLU A 177 -1.38 -1.17 12.86
N TYR A 178 -0.19 -0.58 12.95
CA TYR A 178 1.04 -1.22 13.44
C TYR A 178 1.39 -0.72 14.83
N SER A 179 1.72 -1.63 15.74
CA SER A 179 2.20 -1.31 17.09
C SER A 179 3.25 -2.33 17.53
N LEU A 180 4.22 -1.91 18.34
CA LEU A 180 5.27 -2.81 18.83
C LEU A 180 4.73 -3.67 20.00
N ASN A 181 5.13 -4.93 20.05
CA ASN A 181 4.94 -5.83 21.18
C ASN A 181 6.22 -5.88 22.04
N ASP A 182 6.10 -6.29 23.30
CA ASP A 182 7.24 -6.39 24.24
C ASP A 182 8.32 -7.39 23.82
N ASP A 183 8.01 -8.31 22.89
CA ASP A 183 8.95 -9.29 22.30
C ASP A 183 9.67 -8.77 21.05
N GLY A 184 9.48 -7.51 20.67
CA GLY A 184 10.06 -6.89 19.48
C GLY A 184 9.34 -7.23 18.17
N THR A 185 8.27 -8.03 18.21
CA THR A 185 7.40 -8.22 17.03
C THR A 185 6.43 -7.05 16.85
N ILE A 186 5.91 -6.88 15.63
CA ILE A 186 4.98 -5.82 15.29
C ILE A 186 3.56 -6.41 15.24
N LYS A 187 2.69 -6.00 16.15
CA LYS A 187 1.25 -6.29 16.08
C LYS A 187 0.63 -5.54 14.89
N VAL A 188 -0.15 -6.26 14.09
CA VAL A 188 -0.87 -5.77 12.92
C VAL A 188 -2.37 -5.87 13.18
N VAL A 189 -3.11 -4.77 13.04
CA VAL A 189 -4.58 -4.77 13.09
C VAL A 189 -5.12 -4.25 11.77
N ASN A 190 -5.65 -5.14 10.94
CA ASN A 190 -6.30 -4.77 9.69
C ASN A 190 -7.81 -4.62 9.92
N SER A 191 -8.41 -3.52 9.49
CA SER A 191 -9.85 -3.26 9.66
C SER A 191 -10.48 -2.55 8.47
N GLY A 192 -11.81 -2.61 8.34
CA GLY A 192 -12.56 -1.89 7.30
C GLY A 192 -14.08 -2.09 7.44
N ASN A 193 -14.85 -1.56 6.51
CA ASN A 193 -16.31 -1.73 6.41
C ASN A 193 -16.66 -2.52 5.14
N TYR A 194 -17.67 -3.39 5.20
CA TYR A 194 -18.20 -4.03 3.98
C TYR A 194 -19.15 -3.09 3.22
N PHE A 195 -18.99 -3.08 1.89
CA PHE A 195 -19.79 -2.44 0.84
C PHE A 195 -19.84 -0.91 0.84
N PHE A 196 -20.00 -0.25 1.99
CA PHE A 196 -20.19 1.21 2.07
C PHE A 196 -19.60 1.80 3.36
N ASP A 197 -19.46 3.13 3.38
CA ASP A 197 -18.96 3.86 4.55
C ASP A 197 -19.88 3.63 5.75
N LYS A 198 -19.29 3.27 6.90
CA LYS A 198 -20.01 2.83 8.12
C LYS A 198 -20.86 1.55 7.95
N GLY A 199 -20.64 0.78 6.88
CA GLY A 199 -21.19 -0.58 6.73
C GLY A 199 -20.59 -1.57 7.75
N PRO A 200 -21.00 -2.86 7.72
CA PRO A 200 -20.57 -3.86 8.71
C PRO A 200 -19.05 -3.91 8.87
N LYS A 201 -18.54 -3.73 10.10
CA LYS A 201 -17.10 -3.68 10.37
C LYS A 201 -16.49 -5.09 10.27
N SER A 202 -15.39 -5.19 9.53
CA SER A 202 -14.49 -6.34 9.52
C SER A 202 -13.19 -5.98 10.24
N THR A 203 -12.57 -6.93 10.94
CA THR A 203 -11.27 -6.74 11.62
C THR A 203 -10.55 -8.07 11.77
N ILE A 204 -9.24 -8.09 11.53
CA ILE A 204 -8.36 -9.24 11.76
C ILE A 204 -7.07 -8.76 12.42
N ASN A 205 -6.65 -9.48 13.45
CA ASN A 205 -5.41 -9.22 14.19
C ASN A 205 -4.33 -10.20 13.71
N GLY A 206 -3.08 -9.76 13.69
CA GLY A 206 -1.93 -10.57 13.34
C GLY A 206 -0.63 -10.02 13.94
N THR A 207 0.46 -10.70 13.63
CA THR A 207 1.82 -10.34 14.07
C THR A 207 2.76 -10.40 12.88
N ALA A 208 3.66 -9.43 12.78
CA ALA A 208 4.72 -9.36 11.79
C ALA A 208 6.09 -9.42 12.47
N SER A 209 7.02 -10.15 11.86
CA SER A 209 8.43 -10.17 12.28
C SER A 209 9.32 -9.75 11.11
N PRO A 210 10.33 -8.89 11.32
CA PRO A 210 11.44 -8.74 10.38
C PRO A 210 12.11 -10.08 10.08
N VAL A 211 12.58 -10.26 8.85
CA VAL A 211 13.39 -11.43 8.45
C VAL A 211 14.89 -11.13 8.35
N ASP A 212 15.25 -9.84 8.39
CA ASP A 212 16.60 -9.30 8.43
C ASP A 212 16.59 -7.90 9.09
N ASP A 213 17.76 -7.41 9.51
CA ASP A 213 17.91 -6.15 10.26
C ASP A 213 17.54 -4.89 9.45
N THR A 214 17.21 -5.01 8.16
CA THR A 214 16.74 -3.87 7.36
C THR A 214 15.30 -3.47 7.69
N ASN A 215 14.52 -4.38 8.29
CA ASN A 215 13.06 -4.26 8.49
C ASN A 215 12.22 -4.08 7.22
N ALA A 216 12.83 -3.92 6.03
CA ALA A 216 12.15 -3.75 4.75
C ALA A 216 11.44 -5.03 4.26
N LYS A 217 11.72 -6.16 4.91
CA LYS A 217 11.10 -7.47 4.66
C LYS A 217 10.54 -8.02 5.97
N LEU A 218 9.23 -8.21 6.00
CA LEU A 218 8.49 -8.79 7.11
C LEU A 218 7.86 -10.12 6.71
N ASN A 219 7.58 -10.95 7.70
CA ASN A 219 6.69 -12.09 7.59
C ASN A 219 5.48 -11.85 8.50
N VAL A 220 4.33 -11.57 7.89
CA VAL A 220 3.05 -11.29 8.56
C VAL A 220 2.24 -12.59 8.66
N THR A 221 1.81 -12.93 9.87
CA THR A 221 0.82 -13.99 10.10
C THR A 221 -0.42 -13.44 10.80
N PHE A 222 -1.59 -14.00 10.46
CA PHE A 222 -2.85 -13.76 11.14
C PHE A 222 -3.34 -14.99 11.93
N PHE A 223 -2.66 -16.14 11.80
CA PHE A 223 -3.03 -17.40 12.44
C PHE A 223 -1.77 -18.22 12.77
N GLY A 224 -1.61 -18.61 14.04
CA GLY A 224 -0.40 -19.30 14.52
C GLY A 224 0.75 -18.34 14.88
N PRO A 225 1.90 -18.88 15.31
CA PRO A 225 3.02 -18.09 15.83
C PRO A 225 3.74 -17.29 14.74
N PRO A 226 4.37 -16.14 15.10
CA PRO A 226 5.24 -15.39 14.20
C PRO A 226 6.49 -16.18 13.79
N SER A 227 7.15 -15.75 12.71
CA SER A 227 8.31 -16.45 12.13
C SER A 227 9.20 -15.48 11.35
N ASN A 228 10.47 -15.33 11.74
CA ASN A 228 11.44 -14.49 11.04
C ASN A 228 12.06 -15.15 9.78
N LYS A 229 11.48 -16.23 9.24
CA LYS A 229 12.07 -16.97 8.12
C LYS A 229 11.97 -16.18 6.79
N ALA A 230 13.13 -15.89 6.21
CA ALA A 230 13.26 -15.45 4.83
C ALA A 230 12.56 -16.42 3.85
N PRO A 231 12.02 -15.94 2.72
CA PRO A 231 12.07 -14.56 2.23
C PRO A 231 11.12 -13.58 2.94
N GLY A 232 10.21 -14.05 3.80
CA GLY A 232 9.06 -13.26 4.25
C GLY A 232 7.98 -13.14 3.17
N ASN A 233 6.88 -12.44 3.51
CA ASN A 233 5.68 -12.33 2.65
C ASN A 233 5.18 -10.89 2.47
N TYR A 234 5.83 -9.91 3.11
CA TYR A 234 5.50 -8.48 3.08
C TYR A 234 6.80 -7.71 2.85
N TRP A 235 6.98 -7.20 1.64
CA TRP A 235 8.20 -6.54 1.18
C TRP A 235 7.89 -5.07 0.88
N ILE A 236 8.53 -4.15 1.60
CA ILE A 236 8.43 -2.71 1.37
C ILE A 236 9.38 -2.38 0.21
N VAL A 237 8.79 -2.14 -0.96
CA VAL A 237 9.51 -1.90 -2.22
C VAL A 237 9.61 -0.42 -2.58
N ASP A 238 8.84 0.42 -1.91
CA ASP A 238 8.91 1.87 -2.02
C ASP A 238 8.37 2.52 -0.74
N LEU A 239 8.88 3.70 -0.39
CA LEU A 239 8.60 4.39 0.86
C LEU A 239 8.90 5.89 0.69
N GLY A 240 7.98 6.76 1.11
CA GLY A 240 8.22 8.20 1.11
C GLY A 240 9.19 8.63 2.21
N ASP A 241 9.96 9.69 1.95
CA ASP A 241 11.00 10.19 2.86
C ASP A 241 10.45 10.60 4.24
N ASP A 242 9.20 11.08 4.29
CA ASP A 242 8.46 11.47 5.51
C ASP A 242 7.54 10.33 6.02
N TYR A 243 7.67 9.11 5.51
CA TYR A 243 6.80 7.95 5.77
C TYR A 243 5.31 8.23 5.43
N GLU A 244 5.06 9.10 4.44
CA GLU A 244 3.73 9.57 4.04
C GLU A 244 2.98 8.60 3.10
N TYR A 245 3.73 7.79 2.34
CA TYR A 245 3.24 6.64 1.59
C TYR A 245 4.19 5.45 1.74
N ALA A 246 3.67 4.23 1.54
CA ALA A 246 4.47 3.02 1.41
C ALA A 246 3.87 2.09 0.34
N ILE A 247 4.73 1.40 -0.41
CA ILE A 247 4.34 0.44 -1.44
C ILE A 247 4.88 -0.93 -1.04
N VAL A 248 3.97 -1.92 -0.99
CA VAL A 248 4.25 -3.24 -0.42
C VAL A 248 3.83 -4.34 -1.39
N THR A 249 4.60 -5.42 -1.47
CA THR A 249 4.29 -6.63 -2.25
C THR A 249 4.91 -7.88 -1.62
N ASP A 250 5.03 -8.96 -2.39
CA ASP A 250 5.65 -10.24 -2.02
C ASP A 250 6.84 -10.56 -2.97
N PRO A 251 7.68 -11.57 -2.66
CA PRO A 251 8.85 -11.91 -3.50
C PRO A 251 8.54 -12.22 -4.98
N THR A 252 7.30 -12.60 -5.31
CA THR A 252 6.86 -12.86 -6.69
C THR A 252 6.29 -11.62 -7.40
N GLY A 253 5.98 -10.57 -6.65
CA GLY A 253 5.35 -9.33 -7.09
C GLY A 253 3.86 -9.46 -7.44
N ARG A 254 3.13 -10.44 -6.89
CA ARG A 254 1.75 -10.78 -7.32
C ARG A 254 0.67 -10.11 -6.47
N SER A 255 0.91 -10.00 -5.18
CA SER A 255 0.21 -9.10 -4.27
C SER A 255 0.63 -7.65 -4.51
N GLY A 256 -0.05 -6.70 -3.86
CA GLY A 256 0.36 -5.30 -3.89
C GLY A 256 -0.56 -4.43 -3.04
N PHE A 257 0.02 -3.54 -2.25
CA PHE A 257 -0.69 -2.53 -1.47
C PHE A 257 -0.02 -1.17 -1.67
N ILE A 258 -0.84 -0.13 -1.84
CA ILE A 258 -0.43 1.26 -1.72
C ILE A 258 -1.06 1.76 -0.42
N LEU A 259 -0.20 2.06 0.54
CA LEU A 259 -0.53 2.59 1.85
C LEU A 259 -0.23 4.09 1.88
N SER A 260 -1.06 4.86 2.56
CA SER A 260 -0.82 6.29 2.83
C SER A 260 -1.16 6.63 4.28
N ARG A 261 -0.51 7.67 4.83
CA ARG A 261 -0.88 8.25 6.12
C ARG A 261 -2.16 9.07 6.06
N ASP A 262 -2.54 9.56 4.88
CA ASP A 262 -3.77 10.32 4.68
C ASP A 262 -4.85 9.46 3.99
N PRO A 263 -6.13 9.52 4.45
CA PRO A 263 -7.22 8.75 3.85
C PRO A 263 -7.71 9.33 2.52
N VAL A 264 -7.22 10.51 2.11
CA VAL A 264 -7.62 11.22 0.89
C VAL A 264 -6.39 11.47 0.04
N VAL A 265 -6.25 10.67 -1.03
CA VAL A 265 -5.21 10.82 -2.06
C VAL A 265 -5.89 11.22 -3.36
N THR A 266 -5.41 12.29 -3.98
CA THR A 266 -5.99 12.89 -5.21
C THR A 266 -5.97 11.89 -6.38
N PRO A 267 -6.70 12.14 -7.48
CA PRO A 267 -6.64 11.29 -8.67
C PRO A 267 -5.20 11.12 -9.20
N ASP A 268 -4.44 12.22 -9.28
CA ASP A 268 -3.13 12.24 -9.92
C ASP A 268 -2.05 11.59 -9.06
N GLU A 269 -2.01 11.89 -7.75
CA GLU A 269 -1.14 11.19 -6.79
C GLU A 269 -1.42 9.68 -6.78
N TYR A 270 -2.69 9.29 -6.86
CA TYR A 270 -3.05 7.88 -6.93
C TYR A 270 -2.54 7.22 -8.23
N GLN A 271 -2.56 7.90 -9.38
CA GLN A 271 -1.94 7.35 -10.60
C GLN A 271 -0.40 7.34 -10.51
N ALA A 272 0.22 8.35 -9.89
CA ALA A 272 1.66 8.39 -9.67
C ALA A 272 2.13 7.22 -8.79
N LEU A 273 1.53 7.04 -7.61
CA LEU A 273 1.80 5.91 -6.72
C LEU A 273 1.51 4.55 -7.38
N LYS A 274 0.49 4.46 -8.24
CA LYS A 274 0.19 3.24 -9.01
C LYS A 274 1.22 2.96 -10.11
N ALA A 275 1.74 3.99 -10.77
CA ALA A 275 2.81 3.86 -11.76
C ALA A 275 4.15 3.48 -11.09
N GLN A 276 4.46 4.14 -9.97
CA GLN A 276 5.60 3.84 -9.11
C GLN A 276 5.55 2.40 -8.61
N ALA A 277 4.41 1.94 -8.06
CA ALA A 277 4.25 0.55 -7.63
C ALA A 277 4.54 -0.47 -8.74
N LYS A 278 4.15 -0.18 -9.99
CA LYS A 278 4.47 -1.03 -11.15
C LYS A 278 5.96 -1.02 -11.47
N ALA A 279 6.63 0.12 -11.35
CA ALA A 279 8.09 0.23 -11.54
C ALA A 279 8.86 -0.53 -10.46
N SER A 280 8.49 -0.36 -9.20
CA SER A 280 9.10 -0.97 -8.01
C SER A 280 8.71 -2.46 -7.83
N GLY A 281 8.05 -3.07 -8.81
CA GLY A 281 7.93 -4.53 -8.95
C GLY A 281 6.56 -5.14 -8.71
N VAL A 282 5.51 -4.35 -8.42
CA VAL A 282 4.12 -4.85 -8.35
C VAL A 282 3.62 -5.21 -9.73
N ARG A 283 3.26 -6.48 -9.93
CA ARG A 283 2.83 -7.07 -11.21
C ARG A 283 1.34 -7.43 -11.22
N GLY A 284 0.68 -7.42 -10.05
CA GLY A 284 -0.77 -7.57 -9.93
C GLY A 284 -1.52 -6.27 -10.30
N ILE A 285 -2.81 -6.38 -10.61
CA ILE A 285 -3.65 -5.23 -11.00
C ILE A 285 -4.09 -4.47 -9.75
N ILE A 286 -3.47 -3.31 -9.49
CA ILE A 286 -3.86 -2.42 -8.38
C ILE A 286 -5.18 -1.71 -8.71
N THR A 287 -6.17 -1.92 -7.84
CA THR A 287 -7.49 -1.27 -7.84
C THR A 287 -7.55 -0.22 -6.73
N LYS A 288 -8.21 0.92 -6.95
CA LYS A 288 -8.36 1.95 -5.89
C LYS A 288 -9.26 1.37 -4.79
N THR A 289 -8.89 1.59 -3.54
CA THR A 289 -9.70 1.24 -2.38
C THR A 289 -10.39 2.49 -1.87
N ARG A 290 -11.70 2.39 -1.61
CA ARG A 290 -12.53 3.53 -1.25
C ARG A 290 -12.28 3.88 0.21
N GLN A 291 -12.08 5.15 0.52
CA GLN A 291 -11.83 5.67 1.87
C GLN A 291 -12.90 6.72 2.24
N PRO A 292 -13.11 7.05 3.55
CA PRO A 292 -14.24 7.88 3.98
C PRO A 292 -14.24 9.29 3.37
N GLY A 293 -13.11 10.01 3.49
CA GLY A 293 -12.99 11.41 3.04
C GLY A 293 -13.01 11.60 1.52
N ALA A 294 -12.74 10.55 0.75
CA ALA A 294 -12.69 10.61 -0.71
C ALA A 294 -14.03 11.06 -1.34
N ARG A 295 -15.15 10.83 -0.64
CA ARG A 295 -16.47 11.26 -1.11
C ARG A 295 -16.64 12.78 -1.05
N GLN A 296 -16.29 13.38 0.10
CA GLN A 296 -16.43 14.81 0.35
C GLN A 296 -15.53 15.64 -0.58
N ALA A 297 -14.31 15.16 -0.86
CA ALA A 297 -13.43 15.79 -1.83
C ALA A 297 -14.05 15.83 -3.24
N THR A 298 -14.60 14.70 -3.73
CA THR A 298 -15.29 14.67 -5.04
C THR A 298 -16.54 15.55 -5.06
N GLU A 299 -17.38 15.48 -4.02
CA GLU A 299 -18.60 16.29 -3.91
C GLU A 299 -18.30 17.80 -3.88
N MET A 300 -17.23 18.24 -3.20
CA MET A 300 -16.76 19.62 -3.25
C MET A 300 -16.19 20.01 -4.63
N THR A 301 -15.34 19.18 -5.26
CA THR A 301 -14.81 19.49 -6.61
C THR A 301 -15.93 19.60 -7.65
N THR A 302 -16.94 18.73 -7.58
CA THR A 302 -18.10 18.82 -8.48
C THR A 302 -18.95 20.06 -8.20
N ALA A 303 -19.12 20.46 -6.93
CA ALA A 303 -19.81 21.71 -6.59
C ALA A 303 -19.06 22.95 -7.11
N THR A 304 -17.74 23.00 -6.96
CA THR A 304 -16.90 24.11 -7.47
C THR A 304 -16.86 24.19 -8.99
N ALA A 305 -17.09 23.08 -9.70
CA ALA A 305 -17.14 23.04 -11.17
C ALA A 305 -18.53 23.35 -11.76
N LEU A 306 -19.48 23.81 -10.94
CA LEU A 306 -20.86 24.16 -11.32
C LEU A 306 -21.23 25.62 -10.99
N PHE A 307 -20.22 26.46 -10.72
CA PHE A 307 -20.33 27.92 -10.52
C PHE A 307 -19.29 28.65 -11.38
#